data_AF-A0A7X1GZS7-F1
#
_entry.id   AF-A0A7X1GZS7-F1
#
_cell.length_a   1.000
_cell.length_b   1.000
_cell.length_c   1.000
_cell.angle_alpha   90.00
_cell.angle_beta   90.00
_cell.angle_gamma   90.00
#
_symmetry.space_group_name_H-M   'P 1'
#
loop_
_entity.id
_entity.type
_entity.pdbx_description
1 polymer ?
#
loop_
_entity_poly.entity_id
_entity_poly.type
_entity_poly.pdbx_seq_one_letter_code
_entity_poly.pdbx_strand_id
1 'polypeptide(L)'
;MKGNGMSQLVGTHYFLESGWVLAHLDGETVDDTLSRIYGTFVDNYIKKCEAKAELLNSGDLKFHRRAMRAKVKADFMQSNRITLIAHLISKNVPWKAYRIEYHLNRKYAESVNPQDVYAALFKEYTNH
;
A
#
# COMPACT_ATOMS: atom_id res chain seq x y z
N MET A 1 52.43 -3.23 36.03
CA MET A 1 51.07 -2.90 36.55
C MET A 1 50.49 -1.79 35.68
N LYS A 2 49.25 -1.98 35.20
CA LYS A 2 48.27 -0.99 34.67
C LYS A 2 48.72 -0.11 33.48
N GLY A 3 47.96 0.03 32.39
CA GLY A 3 46.56 -0.33 32.21
C GLY A 3 46.09 -0.28 30.75
N ASN A 4 45.02 -1.04 30.53
CA ASN A 4 44.04 -0.86 29.46
C ASN A 4 43.42 0.54 29.53
N GLY A 5 42.98 1.06 28.38
CA GLY A 5 41.84 1.98 28.39
C GLY A 5 41.73 2.93 27.22
N MET A 6 40.67 2.70 26.44
CA MET A 6 39.76 3.72 25.89
C MET A 6 40.14 4.41 24.58
N SER A 7 39.62 3.78 23.52
CA SER A 7 38.82 4.40 22.46
C SER A 7 38.34 5.82 22.77
N GLN A 8 38.86 6.82 22.06
CA GLN A 8 38.28 8.16 22.00
C GLN A 8 37.40 8.25 20.76
N LEU A 9 36.11 8.01 20.96
CA LEU A 9 35.04 8.41 20.05
C LEU A 9 34.95 9.94 20.08
N VAL A 10 35.62 10.59 19.11
CA VAL A 10 35.48 12.02 18.86
C VAL A 10 34.30 12.23 17.94
N GLY A 11 33.20 12.67 18.56
CA GLY A 11 32.30 13.73 18.10
C GLY A 11 31.88 13.79 16.64
N THR A 12 30.57 13.70 16.41
CA THR A 12 29.85 14.91 16.00
C THR A 12 28.36 14.77 16.33
N HIS A 13 27.90 15.62 17.23
CA HIS A 13 26.49 15.93 17.40
C HIS A 13 26.02 16.67 16.15
N TYR A 14 25.20 16.02 15.31
CA TYR A 14 24.42 16.72 14.32
C TYR A 14 23.04 17.00 14.90
N PHE A 15 22.75 18.29 14.94
CA PHE A 15 21.53 18.93 15.39
C PHE A 15 20.29 18.34 14.72
N LEU A 16 19.26 18.15 15.54
CA LEU A 16 17.88 17.86 15.17
C LEU A 16 17.26 19.04 14.39
N GLU A 17 17.00 18.84 13.11
CA GLU A 17 15.80 19.38 12.47
C GLU A 17 15.12 18.24 11.70
N SER A 18 13.90 17.90 12.10
CA SER A 18 13.03 16.83 11.57
C SER A 18 13.38 15.36 11.93
N GLY A 19 13.17 15.00 13.20
CA GLY A 19 12.21 13.94 13.55
C GLY A 19 12.32 12.52 12.95
N TRP A 20 13.51 11.99 12.67
CA TRP A 20 13.67 10.55 12.39
C TRP A 20 14.81 9.97 13.23
N VAL A 21 14.54 9.72 14.52
CA VAL A 21 15.36 8.80 15.31
C VAL A 21 14.55 7.53 15.52
N LEU A 22 14.56 6.65 14.52
CA LEU A 22 14.27 5.24 14.76
C LEU A 22 15.61 4.57 15.02
N ALA A 23 15.98 4.50 16.30
CA ALA A 23 16.97 3.53 16.74
C ALA A 23 16.43 2.14 16.40
N HIS A 24 17.11 1.38 15.54
CA HIS A 24 16.79 -0.04 15.28
C HIS A 24 18.05 -0.87 15.52
N LEU A 25 17.99 -1.71 16.55
CA LEU A 25 19.07 -2.55 17.07
C LEU A 25 19.29 -3.85 16.26
N ASP A 26 18.56 -4.06 15.16
CA ASP A 26 18.51 -5.35 14.44
C ASP A 26 19.01 -5.32 12.98
N GLY A 27 19.65 -4.24 12.54
CA GLY A 27 20.20 -4.16 11.17
C GLY A 27 19.15 -4.03 10.04
N GLU A 28 17.87 -3.86 10.38
CA GLU A 28 16.79 -3.53 9.44
C GLU A 28 17.01 -2.13 8.88
N THR A 29 16.97 -1.97 7.54
CA THR A 29 17.13 -0.64 6.94
C THR A 29 15.87 0.20 7.10
N VAL A 30 16.00 1.52 6.99
CA VAL A 30 14.83 2.43 7.00
C VAL A 30 13.86 2.09 5.86
N ASP A 31 14.37 1.66 4.71
CA ASP A 31 13.56 1.28 3.55
C ASP A 31 12.76 0.00 3.81
N ASP A 32 13.35 -0.99 4.49
CA ASP A 32 12.66 -2.22 4.91
C ASP A 32 11.50 -1.91 5.87
N THR A 33 11.76 -1.03 6.84
CA THR A 33 10.75 -0.61 7.82
C THR A 33 9.57 0.11 7.13
N LEU A 34 9.86 1.05 6.22
CA LEU A 34 8.82 1.77 5.48
C LEU A 34 8.03 0.84 4.56
N SER A 35 8.73 -0.07 3.87
CA SER A 35 8.12 -1.08 3.01
C SER A 35 7.15 -1.98 3.78
N ARG A 36 7.48 -2.38 5.01
CA ARG A 36 6.60 -3.14 5.89
C ARG A 36 5.36 -2.35 6.31
N ILE A 37 5.53 -1.10 6.73
CA ILE A 37 4.43 -0.23 7.16
C ILE A 37 3.45 0.01 6.01
N TYR A 38 3.92 0.51 4.87
CA TYR A 38 3.05 0.74 3.70
C TYR A 38 2.49 -0.56 3.14
N GLY A 39 3.26 -1.65 3.18
CA GLY A 39 2.79 -2.98 2.80
C GLY A 39 1.54 -3.39 3.56
N THR A 40 1.52 -3.16 4.88
CA THR A 40 0.34 -3.47 5.71
C THR A 40 -0.88 -2.66 5.30
N PHE A 41 -0.71 -1.38 4.93
CA PHE A 41 -1.83 -0.58 4.41
C PHE A 41 -2.35 -1.08 3.06
N VAL A 42 -1.45 -1.45 2.15
CA VAL A 42 -1.82 -2.01 0.85
C VAL A 42 -2.56 -3.33 1.03
N ASP A 43 -2.06 -4.22 1.89
CA ASP A 43 -2.69 -5.53 2.18
C ASP A 43 -4.08 -5.36 2.81
N ASN A 44 -4.23 -4.42 3.75
CA ASN A 44 -5.53 -4.10 4.33
C ASN A 44 -6.49 -3.54 3.28
N TYR A 45 -5.99 -2.76 2.32
CA TYR A 45 -6.82 -2.24 1.24
C TYR A 45 -7.26 -3.33 0.25
N ILE A 46 -6.38 -4.28 -0.06
CA ILE A 46 -6.70 -5.47 -0.86
C ILE A 46 -7.84 -6.24 -0.18
N LYS A 47 -7.68 -6.59 1.10
CA LYS A 47 -8.71 -7.32 1.87
C LYS A 47 -10.06 -6.60 1.90
N LYS A 48 -10.08 -5.27 2.01
CA LYS A 48 -11.32 -4.48 1.92
C LYS A 48 -11.99 -4.59 0.54
N CYS A 49 -11.21 -4.71 -0.53
CA CYS A 49 -11.73 -4.89 -1.87
C CYS A 49 -12.24 -6.32 -2.07
N GLU A 50 -11.50 -7.32 -1.58
CA GLU A 50 -11.91 -8.73 -1.62
C GLU A 50 -13.21 -8.98 -0.85
N ALA A 51 -13.36 -8.45 0.36
CA ALA A 51 -14.59 -8.55 1.14
C ALA A 51 -15.81 -7.96 0.40
N LYS A 52 -15.61 -6.92 -0.43
CA LYS A 52 -16.68 -6.39 -1.29
C LYS A 52 -16.94 -7.27 -2.51
N ALA A 53 -15.91 -7.95 -3.01
CA ALA A 53 -16.03 -8.88 -4.14
C ALA A 53 -16.81 -10.15 -3.78
N GLU A 54 -16.92 -10.52 -2.49
CA GLU A 54 -17.76 -11.64 -2.05
C GLU A 54 -19.24 -11.48 -2.43
N LEU A 55 -19.70 -10.25 -2.67
CA LEU A 55 -21.06 -9.94 -3.11
C LEU A 55 -21.30 -10.18 -4.62
N LEU A 56 -20.37 -10.83 -5.33
CA LEU A 56 -20.53 -11.17 -6.75
C LEU A 56 -21.76 -12.06 -7.00
N ASN A 57 -22.12 -12.91 -6.05
CA ASN A 57 -23.30 -13.78 -6.19
C ASN A 57 -24.61 -13.12 -5.74
N SER A 58 -24.60 -11.81 -5.46
CA SER A 58 -25.82 -11.09 -5.09
C SER A 58 -26.79 -11.02 -6.26
N GLY A 59 -28.06 -11.31 -6.01
CA GLY A 59 -29.15 -11.11 -6.99
C GLY A 59 -29.49 -9.64 -7.23
N ASP A 60 -28.96 -8.71 -6.43
CA ASP A 60 -29.10 -7.28 -6.67
C ASP A 60 -27.99 -6.78 -7.60
N LEU A 61 -28.39 -6.34 -8.80
CA LEU A 61 -27.49 -5.81 -9.84
C LEU A 61 -26.59 -4.68 -9.34
N LYS A 62 -27.04 -3.87 -8.38
CA LYS A 62 -26.23 -2.78 -7.80
C LYS A 62 -25.10 -3.33 -6.96
N PHE A 63 -25.37 -4.35 -6.13
CA PHE A 63 -24.33 -5.00 -5.33
C PHE A 63 -23.40 -5.82 -6.19
N HIS A 64 -23.94 -6.58 -7.14
CA HIS A 64 -23.15 -7.33 -8.12
C HIS A 64 -22.16 -6.43 -8.88
N ARG A 65 -22.64 -5.31 -9.46
CA ARG A 65 -21.77 -4.34 -10.15
C ARG A 65 -20.67 -3.82 -9.22
N ARG A 66 -21.00 -3.43 -7.98
CA ARG A 66 -20.02 -2.94 -7.01
C ARG A 66 -18.98 -4.01 -6.65
N ALA A 67 -19.40 -5.26 -6.53
CA ALA A 67 -18.53 -6.39 -6.26
C ALA A 67 -17.54 -6.63 -7.41
N MET A 68 -18.01 -6.59 -8.67
CA MET A 68 -17.11 -6.65 -9.85
C MET A 68 -16.05 -5.54 -9.83
N ARG A 69 -16.45 -4.29 -9.54
CA ARG A 69 -15.48 -3.19 -9.43
C ARG A 69 -14.44 -3.43 -8.35
N ALA A 70 -14.87 -3.97 -7.22
CA ALA A 70 -13.98 -4.28 -6.11
C ALA A 70 -13.02 -5.42 -6.45
N LYS A 71 -13.49 -6.46 -7.16
CA LYS A 71 -12.68 -7.58 -7.62
C LYS A 71 -11.55 -7.12 -8.55
N VAL A 72 -11.89 -6.39 -9.62
CA VAL A 72 -10.89 -5.83 -10.56
C VAL A 72 -9.87 -4.96 -9.82
N LYS A 73 -10.32 -4.17 -8.85
CA LYS A 73 -9.43 -3.33 -8.06
C LYS A 73 -8.52 -4.16 -7.17
N ALA A 74 -9.03 -5.19 -6.49
CA ALA A 74 -8.22 -6.10 -5.68
C ALA A 74 -7.12 -6.74 -6.54
N ASP A 75 -7.49 -7.27 -7.71
CA ASP A 75 -6.56 -7.91 -8.64
C ASP A 75 -5.46 -6.94 -9.09
N PHE A 76 -5.82 -5.70 -9.45
CA PHE A 76 -4.84 -4.66 -9.77
C PHE A 76 -3.89 -4.38 -8.59
N MET A 77 -4.41 -4.22 -7.38
CA MET A 77 -3.59 -3.94 -6.20
C MET A 77 -2.66 -5.10 -5.87
N GLN A 78 -3.13 -6.35 -6.00
CA GLN A 78 -2.35 -7.56 -5.80
C GLN A 78 -1.18 -7.63 -6.79
N SER A 79 -1.46 -7.50 -8.09
CA SER A 79 -0.45 -7.60 -9.15
C SER A 79 0.58 -6.47 -9.12
N ASN A 80 0.22 -5.31 -8.55
CA ASN A 80 1.08 -4.12 -8.51
C ASN A 80 1.58 -3.78 -7.11
N ARG A 81 1.44 -4.69 -6.13
CA ARG A 81 1.68 -4.43 -4.71
C ARG A 81 3.01 -3.75 -4.43
N ILE A 82 4.11 -4.30 -4.96
CA ILE A 82 5.47 -3.79 -4.75
C ILE A 82 5.60 -2.36 -5.31
N THR A 83 5.14 -2.14 -6.55
CA THR A 83 5.17 -0.83 -7.21
C THR A 83 4.33 0.21 -6.46
N LEU A 84 3.19 -0.19 -5.90
CA LEU A 84 2.33 0.68 -5.11
C LEU A 84 2.98 1.08 -3.78
N ILE A 85 3.66 0.14 -3.10
CA ILE A 85 4.44 0.44 -1.89
C ILE A 85 5.55 1.46 -2.21
N ALA A 86 6.35 1.21 -3.25
CA ALA A 86 7.38 2.14 -3.69
C ALA A 86 6.81 3.52 -4.06
N HIS A 87 5.63 3.55 -4.68
CA HIS A 87 4.92 4.80 -4.96
C HIS A 87 4.55 5.56 -3.69
N LEU A 88 4.04 4.89 -2.66
CA LEU A 88 3.67 5.52 -1.39
C LEU A 88 4.89 6.04 -0.63
N ILE A 89 6.00 5.29 -0.64
CA ILE A 89 7.28 5.69 -0.05
C ILE A 89 7.82 6.93 -0.75
N SER A 90 7.93 6.90 -2.09
CA SER A 90 8.47 8.03 -2.87
C SER A 90 7.64 9.31 -2.76
N LYS A 91 6.35 9.19 -2.43
CA LYS A 91 5.45 10.34 -2.18
C LYS A 91 5.41 10.77 -0.72
N ASN A 92 6.10 10.07 0.18
CA ASN A 92 6.09 10.30 1.61
C ASN A 92 4.66 10.48 2.16
N VAL A 93 3.75 9.57 1.78
CA VAL A 93 2.32 9.70 2.09
C VAL A 93 2.08 9.52 3.59
N PRO A 94 1.38 10.44 4.28
CA PRO A 94 1.08 10.26 5.69
C PRO A 94 0.37 8.93 5.98
N TRP A 95 0.76 8.26 7.06
CA TRP A 95 0.21 6.95 7.49
C TRP A 95 -1.23 7.04 8.03
N LYS A 96 -2.13 7.60 7.24
CA LYS A 96 -3.57 7.66 7.48
C LYS A 96 -4.25 6.89 6.36
N ALA A 97 -5.09 5.92 6.72
CA ALA A 97 -5.73 5.02 5.77
C ALA A 97 -6.37 5.77 4.60
N TYR A 98 -7.19 6.81 4.85
CA TYR A 98 -7.86 7.56 3.79
C TYR A 98 -6.89 8.28 2.82
N ARG A 99 -5.70 8.70 3.28
CA ARG A 99 -4.67 9.31 2.42
C ARG A 99 -4.03 8.25 1.53
N ILE A 100 -3.65 7.11 2.11
CA ILE A 100 -3.08 6.00 1.36
C ILE A 100 -4.09 5.49 0.33
N GLU A 101 -5.34 5.24 0.74
CA GLU A 101 -6.41 4.81 -0.16
C GLU A 101 -6.66 5.80 -1.30
N TYR A 102 -6.55 7.11 -1.06
CA TYR A 102 -6.62 8.11 -2.13
C TYR A 102 -5.52 7.89 -3.18
N HIS A 103 -4.27 7.72 -2.76
CA HIS A 103 -3.15 7.48 -3.68
C HIS A 103 -3.29 6.15 -4.44
N LEU A 104 -3.72 5.08 -3.77
CA LEU A 104 -3.98 3.79 -4.41
C LEU A 104 -5.10 3.91 -5.46
N ASN A 105 -6.22 4.54 -5.12
CA ASN A 105 -7.33 4.75 -6.05
C ASN A 105 -6.92 5.61 -7.24
N ARG A 106 -6.10 6.64 -7.01
CA ARG A 106 -5.60 7.49 -8.09
C ARG A 106 -4.74 6.68 -9.06
N LYS A 107 -3.81 5.86 -8.53
CA LYS A 107 -2.99 4.95 -9.35
C LYS A 107 -3.82 3.97 -10.17
N TYR A 108 -4.84 3.37 -9.56
CA TYR A 108 -5.78 2.50 -10.28
C TYR A 108 -6.49 3.24 -11.42
N ALA A 109 -7.01 4.45 -11.18
CA ALA A 109 -7.70 5.23 -12.20
C ALA A 109 -6.77 5.72 -13.32
N GLU A 110 -5.49 5.95 -13.03
CA GLU A 110 -4.45 6.27 -14.03
C GLU A 110 -4.13 5.04 -14.93
N SER A 111 -4.21 3.82 -14.38
CA SER A 111 -3.80 2.59 -15.06
C SER A 111 -4.92 1.82 -15.75
N VAL A 112 -6.16 2.01 -15.31
CA VAL A 112 -7.32 1.27 -15.79
C VAL A 112 -8.36 2.28 -16.22
N ASN A 113 -8.80 2.24 -17.50
CA ASN A 113 -10.03 2.93 -17.88
C ASN A 113 -11.20 2.11 -17.33
N PRO A 114 -11.86 2.55 -16.23
CA PRO A 114 -12.82 1.70 -15.54
C PRO A 114 -14.06 1.44 -16.40
N GLN A 115 -14.39 2.35 -17.32
CA GLN A 115 -15.55 2.20 -18.21
C GLN A 115 -15.38 1.02 -19.16
N ASP A 116 -14.19 0.84 -19.73
CA ASP A 116 -13.90 -0.23 -20.68
C ASP A 116 -13.91 -1.60 -20.00
N VAL A 117 -13.31 -1.70 -18.80
CA VAL A 117 -13.28 -2.95 -18.02
C VAL A 117 -14.68 -3.35 -17.54
N TYR A 118 -15.50 -2.40 -17.10
CA TYR A 118 -16.87 -2.71 -16.67
C TYR A 118 -17.79 -3.03 -17.83
N ALA A 119 -17.60 -2.41 -19.00
CA ALA A 119 -18.36 -2.75 -20.20
C ALA A 119 -18.06 -4.20 -20.66
N ALA A 120 -16.79 -4.61 -20.62
CA ALA A 120 -16.38 -5.97 -20.95
C ALA A 120 -17.00 -7.02 -20.00
N LEU A 121 -16.86 -6.81 -18.69
CA LEU A 121 -17.37 -7.75 -17.68
C LEU A 121 -18.91 -7.84 -17.66
N PHE A 122 -19.60 -6.72 -17.88
CA PHE A 122 -21.07 -6.74 -17.94
C PHE A 122 -21.57 -7.52 -19.17
N LYS A 123 -20.88 -7.41 -20.31
CA LYS A 123 -21.20 -8.17 -21.51
C LYS A 123 -21.08 -9.68 -21.29
N GLU A 124 -20.03 -10.12 -20.59
CA GLU A 124 -19.87 -11.53 -20.21
C GLU A 124 -21.03 -12.02 -19.33
N TYR A 125 -21.44 -11.23 -18.33
CA TYR A 125 -22.58 -11.57 -17.46
C TYR A 125 -23.91 -11.68 -18.21
N THR A 126 -24.23 -10.74 -19.11
CA THR A 126 -25.51 -10.77 -19.85
C THR A 126 -25.61 -11.88 -20.89
N ASN A 127 -24.50 -12.55 -21.21
CA ASN A 127 -24.46 -13.69 -22.13
C ASN A 127 -24.56 -15.05 -21.40
N HIS A 128 -24.68 -15.06 -20.08
CA HIS A 128 -24.98 -16.22 -19.24
C HIS A 128 -26.45 -16.24 -18.83
#